data_AF-A0A8S8XJZ8-F1
#
_entry.id   AF-A0A8S8XJZ8-F1
#
_cell.length_a   1.000
_cell.length_b   1.000
_cell.length_c   1.000
_cell.angle_alpha   90.00
_cell.angle_beta   90.00
_cell.angle_gamma   90.00
#
_symmetry.space_group_name_H-M   'P 1'
#
loop_
_entity.id
_entity.type
_entity.pdbx_description
1 polymer ?
#
loop_
_entity_poly.entity_id
_entity_poly.type
_entity_poly.pdbx_seq_one_letter_code
_entity_poly.pdbx_strand_id
1 'polypeptide(L)'
;MLAGGQFSKSRKHAVWLPSFLERFDPDTLRYYLSINMPEAHDTDFNWPDFVEKINSELIAAYGNFVHRVLTLGARLPDDRRLSTFDNLSHCKDEMEKLEELHQQATSSLERHRYKEALRTIMSAAQLGNQMLQAATPWKFLKDLDADGSNVSMAKLAFGWRLSRYLAIMTQPFLPFSAQRLWESLGESGDVALASWDSATDWTVTYKWSEAEPTPLFQRLDLEEILAEERSLAGESSDSSDPGHSVKGGKKKKKEVKKMPEGTTHLDFETFMEVELRVGKIVSVSDHENADKLYVVAIDDGSESGRTICAGLKEYYYSRTNGWKICCIRC
;
A
#
# COMPACT_ATOMS: atom_id res chain seq x y z
N MET A 1 10.46 11.61 4.05
CA MET A 1 9.80 12.93 3.89
C MET A 1 8.32 12.78 4.23
N LEU A 2 7.57 13.88 4.31
CA LEU A 2 6.10 13.86 4.39
C LEU A 2 5.54 14.72 3.26
N ALA A 3 4.85 14.11 2.30
CA ALA A 3 4.28 14.77 1.13
C ALA A 3 5.25 15.73 0.41
N GLY A 4 6.48 15.26 0.14
CA GLY A 4 7.54 16.03 -0.52
C GLY A 4 8.26 17.06 0.37
N GLY A 5 7.87 17.20 1.64
CA GLY A 5 8.50 18.08 2.62
C GLY A 5 9.40 17.35 3.62
N GLN A 6 10.45 18.02 4.11
CA GLN A 6 11.19 17.53 5.29
C GLN A 6 10.35 17.70 6.57
N PHE A 7 10.40 16.69 7.44
CA PHE A 7 9.79 16.73 8.76
C PHE A 7 10.24 17.98 9.52
N SER A 8 9.28 18.77 10.01
CA SER A 8 9.58 20.02 10.70
C SER A 8 8.64 20.21 11.88
N LYS A 9 9.23 20.21 13.08
CA LYS A 9 8.49 20.52 14.32
C LYS A 9 7.97 21.96 14.32
N SER A 10 8.74 22.91 13.77
CA SER A 10 8.37 24.32 13.72
C SER A 10 7.25 24.62 12.72
N ARG A 11 7.18 23.87 11.60
CA ARG A 11 6.10 23.97 10.61
C ARG A 11 4.92 23.03 10.90
N LYS A 12 4.92 22.34 12.05
CA LYS A 12 3.96 21.25 12.37
C LYS A 12 3.81 20.22 11.24
N HIS A 13 4.86 20.02 10.45
CA HIS A 13 4.87 19.17 9.27
C HIS A 13 5.46 17.81 9.64
N ALA A 14 4.69 17.02 10.39
CA ALA A 14 5.09 15.67 10.80
C ALA A 14 3.91 14.81 11.22
N VAL A 15 4.05 13.49 11.05
CA VAL A 15 3.16 12.50 11.67
C VAL A 15 3.65 12.28 13.10
N TRP A 16 2.87 12.74 14.08
CA TRP A 16 3.24 12.63 15.50
C TRP A 16 2.78 11.29 16.05
N LEU A 17 3.74 10.48 16.51
CA LEU A 17 3.46 9.11 16.95
C LEU A 17 2.38 9.02 18.06
N PRO A 18 2.38 9.84 19.13
CA PRO A 18 1.33 9.76 20.15
C PRO A 18 -0.08 9.97 19.58
N SER A 19 -0.27 11.02 18.76
CA SER A 19 -1.56 11.31 18.12
C SER A 19 -1.97 10.22 17.11
N PHE A 20 -1.01 9.64 16.41
CA PHE A 20 -1.28 8.52 15.51
C PHE A 20 -1.78 7.30 16.29
N LEU A 21 -1.12 6.93 17.39
CA LEU A 21 -1.45 5.75 18.20
C LEU A 21 -2.76 5.88 18.99
N GLU A 22 -3.26 7.11 19.18
CA GLU A 22 -4.60 7.35 19.73
C GLU A 22 -5.72 7.02 18.72
N ARG A 23 -5.40 7.01 17.43
CA ARG A 23 -6.38 6.89 16.32
C ARG A 23 -6.29 5.59 15.54
N PHE A 24 -5.08 5.06 15.35
CA PHE A 24 -4.82 3.92 14.49
C PHE A 24 -4.09 2.81 15.22
N ASP A 25 -4.32 1.58 14.78
CA ASP A 25 -3.59 0.41 15.27
C ASP A 25 -2.08 0.59 14.98
N PRO A 26 -1.19 0.42 15.98
CA PRO A 26 0.25 0.55 15.82
C PRO A 26 0.83 -0.26 14.65
N ASP A 27 0.27 -1.44 14.38
CA ASP A 27 0.77 -2.33 13.33
C ASP A 27 0.53 -1.76 11.93
N THR A 28 -0.47 -0.90 11.74
CA THR A 28 -0.68 -0.23 10.44
C THR A 28 0.51 0.67 10.10
N LEU A 29 1.02 1.43 11.08
CA LEU A 29 2.21 2.25 10.89
C LEU A 29 3.46 1.40 10.73
N ARG A 30 3.63 0.36 11.57
CA ARG A 30 4.78 -0.55 11.47
C ARG A 30 4.85 -1.22 10.10
N TYR A 31 3.72 -1.69 9.58
CA TYR A 31 3.62 -2.25 8.24
C TYR A 31 4.05 -1.23 7.18
N TYR A 32 3.43 -0.05 7.19
CA TYR A 32 3.67 0.97 6.19
C TYR A 32 5.14 1.42 6.15
N LEU A 33 5.72 1.66 7.32
CA LEU A 33 7.13 2.05 7.42
C LEU A 33 8.08 0.92 7.01
N SER A 34 7.72 -0.33 7.27
CA SER A 34 8.56 -1.49 6.89
C SER A 34 8.50 -1.77 5.39
N ILE A 35 7.31 -1.70 4.78
CA ILE A 35 7.14 -1.94 3.33
C ILE A 35 7.70 -0.79 2.48
N ASN A 36 7.76 0.41 3.06
CA ASN A 36 8.36 1.62 2.48
C ASN A 36 9.67 2.01 3.17
N MET A 37 10.41 1.05 3.72
CA MET A 37 11.67 1.33 4.40
C MET A 37 12.70 1.95 3.42
N PRO A 38 13.40 3.04 3.80
CA PRO A 38 14.38 3.71 2.94
C PRO A 38 15.71 2.94 2.93
N GLU A 39 15.72 1.73 2.36
CA GLU A 39 16.92 0.86 2.31
C GLU A 39 17.95 1.37 1.29
N ALA A 40 17.49 1.83 0.11
CA ALA A 40 18.36 2.26 -0.99
C ALA A 40 18.17 3.72 -1.42
N HIS A 41 16.99 4.28 -1.16
CA HIS A 41 16.63 5.65 -1.51
C HIS A 41 15.66 6.20 -0.46
N ASP A 42 15.60 7.53 -0.38
CA ASP A 42 14.68 8.22 0.52
C ASP A 42 13.22 7.90 0.16
N THR A 43 12.40 7.66 1.18
CA THR A 43 10.98 7.40 1.04
C THR A 43 10.14 8.54 1.59
N ASP A 44 8.98 8.76 0.99
CA ASP A 44 8.05 9.83 1.34
C ASP A 44 6.75 9.24 1.88
N PHE A 45 6.41 9.60 3.12
CA PHE A 45 5.13 9.24 3.69
C PHE A 45 4.03 10.09 3.04
N ASN A 46 2.96 9.46 2.59
CA ASN A 46 1.74 10.16 2.20
C ASN A 46 0.50 9.35 2.58
N TRP A 47 -0.55 10.05 3.02
CA TRP A 47 -1.79 9.42 3.50
C TRP A 47 -2.53 8.57 2.45
N PRO A 48 -2.62 8.97 1.17
CA PRO A 48 -3.23 8.12 0.15
C PRO A 48 -2.53 6.77 -0.02
N ASP A 49 -1.19 6.75 -0.10
CA ASP A 49 -0.42 5.50 -0.19
C ASP A 49 -0.52 4.70 1.11
N PHE A 50 -0.52 5.35 2.28
CA PHE A 50 -0.78 4.68 3.55
C PHE A 50 -2.11 3.93 3.53
N VAL A 51 -3.21 4.61 3.21
CA VAL A 51 -4.55 4.00 3.16
C VAL A 51 -4.60 2.87 2.12
N GLU A 52 -4.03 3.07 0.94
CA GLU A 52 -4.00 2.06 -0.12
C GLU A 52 -3.24 0.80 0.33
N LYS A 53 -2.06 0.95 0.93
CA LYS A 53 -1.26 -0.18 1.41
C LYS A 53 -1.98 -0.98 2.49
N ILE A 54 -2.57 -0.30 3.46
CA ILE A 54 -3.30 -0.99 4.54
C ILE A 54 -4.55 -1.68 4.00
N ASN A 55 -5.37 -0.97 3.22
CA ASN A 55 -6.63 -1.52 2.72
C ASN A 55 -6.43 -2.66 1.70
N SER A 56 -5.45 -2.54 0.80
CA SER A 56 -5.25 -3.53 -0.27
C SER A 56 -4.36 -4.70 0.17
N GLU A 57 -3.31 -4.46 0.95
CA GLU A 57 -2.35 -5.51 1.32
C GLU A 57 -2.70 -6.15 2.67
N LEU A 58 -2.90 -5.36 3.74
CA LEU A 58 -3.24 -5.93 5.04
C LEU A 58 -4.69 -6.41 5.10
N ILE A 59 -5.66 -5.62 4.66
CA ILE A 59 -7.08 -5.98 4.81
C ILE A 59 -7.51 -6.95 3.71
N ALA A 60 -7.39 -6.56 2.44
CA ALA A 60 -7.96 -7.33 1.34
C ALA A 60 -7.20 -8.64 1.03
N ALA A 61 -5.90 -8.72 1.33
CA ALA A 61 -5.13 -9.95 1.16
C ALA A 61 -4.97 -10.71 2.48
N TYR A 62 -4.19 -10.19 3.44
CA TYR A 62 -3.85 -10.94 4.67
C TYR A 62 -5.05 -11.17 5.59
N GLY A 63 -5.71 -10.10 6.02
CA GLY A 63 -6.86 -10.14 6.91
C GLY A 63 -8.02 -10.92 6.32
N ASN A 64 -8.32 -10.74 5.02
CA ASN A 64 -9.37 -11.48 4.33
C ASN A 64 -9.10 -13.00 4.31
N PHE A 65 -7.86 -13.43 4.06
CA PHE A 65 -7.52 -14.85 4.10
C PHE A 65 -7.79 -15.46 5.48
N VAL A 66 -7.20 -14.85 6.52
CA VAL A 66 -7.36 -15.31 7.91
C VAL A 66 -8.83 -15.34 8.30
N HIS A 67 -9.55 -14.26 8.03
CA HIS A 67 -10.96 -14.14 8.37
C HIS A 67 -11.80 -15.21 7.67
N ARG A 68 -11.51 -15.55 6.40
CA ARG A 68 -12.20 -16.67 5.70
C ARG A 68 -11.92 -18.02 6.36
N VAL A 69 -10.67 -18.30 6.75
CA VAL A 69 -10.33 -19.55 7.45
C VAL A 69 -11.13 -19.66 8.76
N LEU A 70 -11.08 -18.62 9.58
CA LEU A 70 -11.73 -18.63 10.90
C LEU A 70 -13.26 -18.69 10.77
N THR A 71 -13.85 -17.88 9.91
CA THR A 71 -15.32 -17.85 9.73
C THR A 71 -15.89 -19.11 9.08
N LEU A 72 -15.17 -19.73 8.13
CA LEU A 72 -15.60 -21.00 7.55
C LEU A 72 -15.40 -22.15 8.55
N GLY A 73 -14.30 -22.13 9.31
CA GLY A 73 -14.06 -23.10 10.39
C GLY A 73 -15.12 -23.04 11.48
N ALA A 74 -15.52 -21.84 11.91
CA ALA A 74 -16.56 -21.64 12.93
C ALA A 74 -17.96 -22.09 12.50
N ARG A 75 -18.20 -22.26 11.19
CA ARG A 75 -19.49 -22.75 10.65
C ARG A 75 -19.59 -24.27 10.64
N LEU A 76 -18.50 -24.98 10.93
CA LEU A 76 -18.51 -26.44 10.99
C LEU A 76 -19.24 -26.93 12.25
N PRO A 77 -19.92 -28.07 12.17
CA PRO A 77 -20.60 -28.63 13.33
C PRO A 77 -19.59 -29.15 14.36
N ASP A 78 -19.98 -29.19 15.63
CA ASP A 78 -19.10 -29.56 16.74
C ASP A 78 -18.49 -30.97 16.62
N ASP A 79 -19.20 -31.90 15.98
CA ASP A 79 -18.76 -33.27 15.74
C ASP A 79 -17.81 -33.41 14.54
N ARG A 80 -17.71 -32.37 13.70
CA ARG A 80 -16.81 -32.32 12.52
C ARG A 80 -16.06 -30.99 12.43
N ARG A 81 -15.31 -30.66 13.48
CA ARG A 81 -14.40 -29.49 13.51
C ARG A 81 -13.29 -29.59 12.47
N LEU A 82 -12.59 -28.48 12.19
CA LEU A 82 -11.51 -28.40 11.19
C LEU A 82 -10.47 -29.52 11.29
N SER A 83 -10.08 -29.91 12.51
CA SER A 83 -9.11 -30.98 12.75
C SER A 83 -9.53 -32.34 12.16
N THR A 84 -10.83 -32.58 11.99
CA THR A 84 -11.37 -33.80 11.37
C THR A 84 -10.97 -33.92 9.89
N PHE A 85 -10.75 -32.79 9.24
CA PHE A 85 -10.37 -32.72 7.83
C PHE A 85 -8.86 -32.53 7.64
N ASP A 86 -8.08 -32.53 8.72
CA ASP A 86 -6.63 -32.34 8.63
C ASP A 86 -5.97 -33.51 7.90
N ASN A 87 -5.58 -33.26 6.65
CA ASN A 87 -4.91 -34.23 5.81
C ASN A 87 -3.84 -33.54 4.95
N LEU A 88 -2.62 -33.54 5.46
CA LEU A 88 -1.46 -32.91 4.82
C LEU A 88 -1.10 -33.52 3.46
N SER A 89 -1.52 -34.76 3.17
CA SER A 89 -1.24 -35.38 1.86
C SER A 89 -1.86 -34.62 0.68
N HIS A 90 -2.94 -33.88 0.93
CA HIS A 90 -3.57 -33.02 -0.06
C HIS A 90 -2.91 -31.64 -0.18
N CYS A 91 -1.99 -31.28 0.72
CA CYS A 91 -1.44 -29.92 0.84
C CYS A 91 0.07 -29.85 0.65
N LYS A 92 0.68 -30.89 0.06
CA LYS A 92 2.14 -30.96 -0.14
C LYS A 92 2.69 -29.78 -0.93
N ASP A 93 2.06 -29.45 -2.05
CA ASP A 93 2.49 -28.32 -2.90
C ASP A 93 2.47 -26.98 -2.15
N GLU A 94 1.49 -26.77 -1.25
CA GLU A 94 1.44 -25.56 -0.43
C GLU A 94 2.48 -25.58 0.69
N MET A 95 2.72 -26.74 1.32
CA MET A 95 3.78 -26.89 2.33
C MET A 95 5.15 -26.57 1.73
N GLU A 96 5.49 -27.15 0.58
CA GLU A 96 6.75 -26.91 -0.11
C GLU A 96 6.93 -25.42 -0.44
N LYS A 97 5.90 -24.76 -0.99
CA LYS A 97 5.95 -23.32 -1.29
C LYS A 97 6.11 -22.48 -0.03
N LEU A 98 5.47 -22.84 1.08
CA LEU A 98 5.58 -22.09 2.34
C LEU A 98 6.96 -22.27 2.98
N GLU A 99 7.55 -23.45 2.87
CA GLU A 99 8.93 -23.71 3.29
C GLU A 99 9.94 -22.90 2.45
N GLU A 100 9.72 -22.79 1.14
CA GLU A 100 10.51 -21.92 0.28
C GLU A 100 10.37 -20.44 0.68
N LEU A 101 9.14 -19.96 0.90
CA LEU A 101 8.89 -18.59 1.34
C LEU A 101 9.52 -18.31 2.72
N HIS A 102 9.49 -19.29 3.63
CA HIS A 102 10.14 -19.21 4.94
C HIS A 102 11.65 -19.01 4.79
N GLN A 103 12.31 -19.85 4.00
CA GLN A 103 13.75 -19.76 3.75
C GLN A 103 14.13 -18.44 3.07
N GLN A 104 13.34 -17.99 2.08
CA GLN A 104 13.56 -16.72 1.39
C GLN A 104 13.41 -15.52 2.34
N ALA A 105 12.37 -15.51 3.18
CA ALA A 105 12.16 -14.46 4.17
C ALA A 105 13.30 -14.44 5.20
N THR A 106 13.69 -15.61 5.70
CA THR A 106 14.81 -15.78 6.64
C THR A 106 16.11 -15.22 6.05
N SER A 107 16.47 -15.63 4.83
CA SER A 107 17.69 -15.14 4.16
C SER A 107 17.67 -13.63 3.90
N SER A 108 16.48 -13.06 3.65
CA SER A 108 16.31 -11.62 3.52
C SER A 108 16.50 -10.90 4.85
N LEU A 109 15.95 -11.43 5.95
CA LEU A 109 16.15 -10.87 7.29
C LEU A 109 17.62 -10.91 7.72
N GLU A 110 18.32 -12.03 7.52
CA GLU A 110 19.76 -12.15 7.83
C GLU A 110 20.63 -11.14 7.07
N ARG A 111 20.20 -10.77 5.86
CA ARG A 111 20.85 -9.75 5.02
C ARG A 111 20.31 -8.35 5.25
N HIS A 112 19.49 -8.13 6.28
CA HIS A 112 18.89 -6.84 6.61
C HIS A 112 18.03 -6.24 5.48
N ARG A 113 17.42 -7.09 4.64
CA ARG A 113 16.49 -6.74 3.56
C ARG A 113 15.05 -6.91 4.04
N TYR A 114 14.63 -6.04 4.95
CA TYR A 114 13.35 -6.15 5.66
C TYR A 114 12.15 -5.99 4.74
N LYS A 115 12.23 -5.08 3.76
CA LYS A 115 11.18 -4.87 2.77
C LYS A 115 10.94 -6.11 1.90
N GLU A 116 12.02 -6.76 1.49
CA GLU A 116 11.97 -8.02 0.75
C GLU A 116 11.37 -9.13 1.61
N ALA A 117 11.85 -9.28 2.85
CA ALA A 117 11.31 -10.27 3.79
C ALA A 117 9.80 -10.12 4.02
N LEU A 118 9.32 -8.90 4.32
CA LEU A 118 7.91 -8.65 4.56
C LEU A 118 7.05 -8.94 3.32
N ARG A 119 7.53 -8.60 2.12
CA ARG A 119 6.83 -8.95 0.86
C ARG A 119 6.73 -10.46 0.68
N THR A 120 7.81 -11.18 0.92
CA THR A 120 7.83 -12.64 0.86
C THR A 120 6.83 -13.25 1.84
N ILE A 121 6.76 -12.73 3.07
CA ILE A 121 5.78 -13.18 4.07
C ILE A 121 4.34 -12.90 3.61
N MET A 122 4.06 -11.71 3.06
CA MET A 122 2.73 -11.37 2.56
C MET A 122 2.29 -12.22 1.35
N SER A 123 3.23 -12.70 0.54
CA SER A 123 2.94 -13.67 -0.53
C SER A 123 2.36 -14.99 -0.01
N ALA A 124 2.67 -15.40 1.22
CA ALA A 124 2.07 -16.59 1.84
C ALA A 124 0.56 -16.42 2.06
N ALA A 125 0.10 -15.21 2.42
CA ALA A 125 -1.33 -14.93 2.54
C ALA A 125 -2.04 -14.92 1.17
N GLN A 126 -1.34 -14.49 0.11
CA GLN A 126 -1.85 -14.57 -1.26
C GLN A 126 -1.98 -16.03 -1.72
N LEU A 127 -0.99 -16.87 -1.42
CA LEU A 127 -1.05 -18.31 -1.64
C LEU A 127 -2.27 -18.93 -0.94
N GLY A 128 -2.52 -18.57 0.32
CA GLY A 128 -3.69 -19.01 1.08
C GLY A 128 -5.02 -18.61 0.44
N ASN A 129 -5.13 -17.36 -0.04
CA ASN A 129 -6.32 -16.89 -0.76
C ASN A 129 -6.55 -17.70 -2.04
N GLN A 130 -5.51 -17.94 -2.83
CA GLN A 130 -5.59 -18.73 -4.07
C GLN A 130 -5.98 -20.17 -3.78
N MET A 131 -5.39 -20.76 -2.74
CA MET A 131 -5.70 -22.12 -2.27
C MET A 131 -7.18 -22.26 -1.90
N LEU A 132 -7.71 -21.38 -1.05
CA LEU A 132 -9.13 -21.42 -0.68
C LEU A 132 -10.02 -21.15 -1.89
N GLN A 133 -9.59 -20.26 -2.79
CA GLN A 133 -10.36 -19.93 -3.99
C GLN A 133 -10.48 -21.12 -4.95
N ALA A 134 -9.41 -21.89 -5.12
CA ALA A 134 -9.41 -23.10 -5.93
C ALA A 134 -10.19 -24.25 -5.25
N ALA A 135 -10.01 -24.43 -3.94
CA ALA A 135 -10.66 -25.49 -3.18
C ALA A 135 -12.18 -25.28 -3.07
N THR A 136 -12.64 -24.04 -2.94
CA THR A 136 -14.06 -23.67 -2.75
C THR A 136 -14.77 -24.36 -1.56
N PRO A 137 -14.18 -24.41 -0.34
CA PRO A 137 -14.73 -25.15 0.79
C PRO A 137 -16.12 -24.71 1.24
N TRP A 138 -16.50 -23.46 0.99
CA TRP A 138 -17.84 -22.95 1.30
C TRP A 138 -18.97 -23.68 0.56
N LYS A 139 -18.67 -24.38 -0.55
CA LYS A 139 -19.68 -25.20 -1.26
C LYS A 139 -20.06 -26.46 -0.48
N PHE A 140 -19.15 -26.98 0.34
CA PHE A 140 -19.30 -28.26 1.04
C PHE A 140 -19.81 -28.12 2.48
N LEU A 141 -19.94 -26.89 3.00
CA LEU A 141 -20.40 -26.64 4.38
C LEU A 141 -21.79 -27.22 4.70
N LYS A 142 -22.64 -27.44 3.69
CA LYS A 142 -23.97 -28.04 3.85
C LYS A 142 -24.00 -29.55 3.65
N ASP A 143 -22.99 -30.09 2.97
CA ASP A 143 -22.86 -31.51 2.64
C ASP A 143 -21.37 -31.86 2.62
N LEU A 144 -20.86 -32.21 3.80
CA LEU A 144 -19.44 -32.46 4.03
C LEU A 144 -18.99 -33.82 3.47
N ASP A 145 -19.93 -34.65 3.03
CA ASP A 145 -19.68 -36.00 2.51
C ASP A 145 -19.80 -36.07 0.98
N ALA A 146 -20.08 -34.94 0.31
CA ALA A 146 -20.13 -34.85 -1.14
C ALA A 146 -18.77 -35.14 -1.79
N ASP A 147 -18.80 -35.60 -3.05
CA ASP A 147 -17.60 -35.89 -3.81
C ASP A 147 -16.69 -34.65 -3.94
N GLY A 148 -15.38 -34.83 -3.73
CA GLY A 148 -14.40 -33.76 -3.68
C GLY A 148 -14.37 -32.91 -2.39
N SER A 149 -15.30 -33.13 -1.45
CA SER A 149 -15.31 -32.43 -0.14
C SER A 149 -14.02 -32.71 0.64
N ASN A 150 -13.51 -33.94 0.61
CA ASN A 150 -12.30 -34.35 1.33
C ASN A 150 -11.09 -33.45 1.01
N VAL A 151 -10.80 -33.20 -0.26
CA VAL A 151 -9.69 -32.34 -0.69
C VAL A 151 -9.99 -30.89 -0.32
N SER A 152 -11.20 -30.42 -0.58
CA SER A 152 -11.59 -29.03 -0.35
C SER A 152 -11.51 -28.64 1.13
N MET A 153 -12.05 -29.50 2.00
CA MET A 153 -12.05 -29.32 3.44
C MET A 153 -10.65 -29.51 4.03
N ALA A 154 -9.81 -30.40 3.47
CA ALA A 154 -8.41 -30.51 3.86
C ALA A 154 -7.63 -29.20 3.57
N LYS A 155 -7.94 -28.51 2.47
CA LYS A 155 -7.35 -27.19 2.17
C LYS A 155 -7.85 -26.11 3.14
N LEU A 156 -9.13 -26.16 3.53
CA LEU A 156 -9.65 -25.25 4.55
C LEU A 156 -8.96 -25.49 5.91
N ALA A 157 -8.83 -26.76 6.32
CA ALA A 157 -8.08 -27.13 7.50
C ALA A 157 -6.66 -26.57 7.39
N PHE A 158 -5.91 -26.91 6.34
CA PHE A 158 -4.56 -26.38 6.13
C PHE A 158 -4.47 -24.84 6.21
N GLY A 159 -5.55 -24.12 5.87
CA GLY A 159 -5.67 -22.68 6.11
C GLY A 159 -5.42 -22.24 7.57
N TRP A 160 -5.77 -23.05 8.58
CA TRP A 160 -5.43 -22.82 9.98
C TRP A 160 -3.92 -22.93 10.21
N ARG A 161 -3.27 -23.96 9.65
CA ARG A 161 -1.79 -24.14 9.74
C ARG A 161 -1.06 -22.98 9.07
N LEU A 162 -1.55 -22.54 7.91
CA LEU A 162 -1.04 -21.36 7.21
C LEU A 162 -1.31 -20.07 7.99
N SER A 163 -2.43 -19.95 8.69
CA SER A 163 -2.70 -18.81 9.58
C SER A 163 -1.72 -18.80 10.76
N ARG A 164 -1.39 -19.96 11.34
CA ARG A 164 -0.35 -20.10 12.38
C ARG A 164 1.04 -19.72 11.86
N TYR A 165 1.39 -20.17 10.65
CA TYR A 165 2.60 -19.75 9.94
C TYR A 165 2.67 -18.22 9.83
N LEU A 166 1.58 -17.58 9.39
CA LEU A 166 1.52 -16.12 9.26
C LEU A 166 1.64 -15.41 10.60
N ALA A 167 1.03 -15.93 11.67
CA ALA A 167 1.17 -15.37 13.01
C ALA A 167 2.65 -15.30 13.45
N ILE A 168 3.40 -16.38 13.27
CA ILE A 168 4.83 -16.44 13.63
C ILE A 168 5.65 -15.53 12.70
N MET A 169 5.46 -15.66 11.38
CA MET A 169 6.29 -14.96 10.40
C MET A 169 6.07 -13.45 10.38
N THR A 170 4.86 -12.99 10.70
CA THR A 170 4.55 -11.55 10.76
C THR A 170 4.91 -10.92 12.10
N GLN A 171 5.15 -11.70 13.16
CA GLN A 171 5.44 -11.20 14.50
C GLN A 171 6.52 -10.10 14.55
N PRO A 172 7.66 -10.20 13.83
CA PRO A 172 8.70 -9.16 13.88
C PRO A 172 8.22 -7.81 13.35
N PHE A 173 7.21 -7.82 12.48
CA PHE A 173 6.67 -6.64 11.80
C PHE A 173 5.37 -6.15 12.45
N LEU A 174 4.47 -7.07 12.79
CA LEU A 174 3.08 -6.82 13.23
C LEU A 174 2.78 -7.54 14.55
N PRO A 175 3.48 -7.22 15.65
CA PRO A 175 3.42 -7.98 16.89
C PRO A 175 2.01 -8.08 17.49
N PHE A 176 1.20 -7.02 17.43
CA PHE A 176 -0.13 -7.02 18.03
C PHE A 176 -1.12 -7.86 17.22
N SER A 177 -1.08 -7.75 15.90
CA SER A 177 -1.92 -8.48 14.96
C SER A 177 -1.54 -9.96 14.92
N ALA A 178 -0.24 -10.26 14.99
CA ALA A 178 0.27 -11.61 15.14
C ALA A 178 -0.26 -12.28 16.42
N GLN A 179 -0.22 -11.58 17.55
CA GLN A 179 -0.75 -12.09 18.82
C GLN A 179 -2.27 -12.29 18.77
N ARG A 180 -3.03 -11.33 18.22
CA ARG A 180 -4.48 -11.49 18.03
C ARG A 180 -4.82 -12.70 17.15
N LEU A 181 -4.04 -12.94 16.09
CA LEU A 181 -4.20 -14.13 15.26
C LEU A 181 -3.87 -15.41 16.03
N TRP A 182 -2.76 -15.42 16.76
CA TRP A 182 -2.36 -16.55 17.61
C TRP A 182 -3.49 -16.98 18.57
N GLU A 183 -4.07 -16.02 19.29
CA GLU A 183 -5.19 -16.24 20.20
C GLU A 183 -6.46 -16.68 19.45
N SER A 184 -6.75 -16.08 18.29
CA SER A 184 -7.92 -16.45 17.46
C SER A 184 -7.83 -17.89 16.95
N LEU A 185 -6.63 -18.44 16.78
CA LEU A 185 -6.40 -19.84 16.41
C LEU A 185 -6.57 -20.81 17.60
N GLY A 186 -6.75 -20.28 18.82
CA GLY A 186 -6.79 -21.05 20.06
C GLY A 186 -5.42 -21.39 20.63
N GLU A 187 -4.35 -20.77 20.10
CA GLU A 187 -3.02 -20.91 20.69
C GLU A 187 -2.91 -20.08 21.98
N SER A 188 -2.05 -20.54 22.88
CA SER A 188 -1.85 -19.96 24.20
C SER A 188 -0.45 -19.37 24.32
N GLY A 189 -0.28 -18.39 25.22
CA GLY A 189 1.00 -17.74 25.44
C GLY A 189 1.30 -16.63 24.42
N ASP A 190 2.54 -16.17 24.42
CA ASP A 190 3.00 -15.09 23.55
C ASP A 190 3.63 -15.67 22.27
N VAL A 191 3.12 -15.25 21.12
CA VAL A 191 3.65 -15.63 19.80
C VAL A 191 5.12 -15.22 19.63
N ALA A 192 5.59 -14.19 20.32
CA ALA A 192 6.99 -13.79 20.32
C ALA A 192 7.94 -14.85 20.91
N LEU A 193 7.42 -15.79 21.70
CA LEU A 193 8.17 -16.91 22.27
C LEU A 193 8.15 -18.15 21.36
N ALA A 194 7.33 -18.16 20.30
CA ALA A 194 7.34 -19.24 19.32
C ALA A 194 8.66 -19.21 18.53
N SER A 195 9.28 -20.37 18.34
CA SER A 195 10.46 -20.47 17.49
C SER A 195 10.12 -20.11 16.05
N TRP A 196 11.00 -19.34 15.39
CA TRP A 196 10.87 -18.96 13.98
C TRP A 196 10.72 -20.20 13.07
N ASP A 197 11.48 -21.26 13.34
CA ASP A 197 11.43 -22.50 12.56
C ASP A 197 10.15 -23.31 12.82
N SER A 198 9.44 -23.04 13.92
CA SER A 198 8.15 -23.70 14.18
C SER A 198 7.02 -23.22 13.26
N ALA A 199 7.25 -22.17 12.45
CA ALA A 199 6.30 -21.72 11.45
C ALA A 199 5.99 -22.80 10.41
N THR A 200 6.97 -23.63 10.07
CA THR A 200 6.86 -24.74 9.10
C THR A 200 6.74 -26.11 9.77
N ASP A 201 6.53 -26.15 11.10
CA ASP A 201 6.16 -27.40 11.78
C ASP A 201 4.69 -27.74 11.49
N TRP A 202 4.48 -28.51 10.43
CA TRP A 202 3.16 -28.97 10.02
C TRP A 202 2.60 -30.09 10.90
N THR A 203 3.38 -30.61 11.85
CA THR A 203 2.94 -31.69 12.76
C THR A 203 2.28 -31.17 14.04
N VAL A 204 2.28 -29.84 14.23
CA VAL A 204 1.66 -29.20 15.39
C VAL A 204 0.20 -29.63 15.56
N THR A 205 -0.19 -29.86 16.81
CA THR A 205 -1.56 -30.24 17.17
C THR A 205 -2.52 -29.09 16.90
N TYR A 206 -3.67 -29.41 16.29
CA TYR A 206 -4.75 -28.44 16.11
C TYR A 206 -5.25 -27.89 17.43
N LYS A 207 -5.45 -26.57 17.43
CA LYS A 207 -6.23 -25.89 18.46
C LYS A 207 -7.34 -25.08 17.79
N TRP A 208 -8.31 -24.69 18.60
CA TRP A 208 -9.42 -23.89 18.13
C TRP A 208 -9.92 -22.99 19.25
N SER A 209 -10.18 -21.73 18.92
CA SER A 209 -10.84 -20.79 19.83
C SER A 209 -12.34 -20.85 19.60
N GLU A 210 -13.12 -20.92 20.68
CA GLU A 210 -14.59 -20.81 20.62
C GLU A 210 -15.06 -19.34 20.48
N ALA A 211 -14.13 -18.38 20.48
CA ALA A 211 -14.45 -16.97 20.30
C ALA A 211 -14.95 -16.71 18.87
N GLU A 212 -15.89 -15.76 18.72
CA GLU A 212 -16.37 -15.34 17.41
C GLU A 212 -15.22 -14.72 16.59
N PRO A 213 -15.02 -15.15 15.33
CA PRO A 213 -13.99 -14.57 14.48
C PRO A 213 -14.21 -13.08 14.22
N THR A 214 -13.23 -12.26 14.60
CA THR A 214 -13.22 -10.83 14.31
C THR A 214 -12.20 -10.48 13.22
N PRO A 215 -12.43 -9.47 12.37
CA PRO A 215 -11.42 -8.98 11.43
C PRO A 215 -10.15 -8.51 12.15
N LEU A 216 -8.98 -8.90 11.63
CA LEU A 216 -7.67 -8.52 12.22
C LEU A 216 -7.35 -7.02 12.11
N PHE A 217 -7.90 -6.36 11.11
CA PHE A 217 -7.60 -4.98 10.72
C PHE A 217 -8.90 -4.24 10.42
N GLN A 218 -8.91 -2.95 10.73
CA GLN A 218 -10.03 -2.06 10.43
C GLN A 218 -9.76 -1.27 9.15
N ARG A 219 -10.81 -1.07 8.34
CA ARG A 219 -10.71 -0.29 7.11
C ARG A 219 -10.41 1.17 7.44
N LEU A 220 -9.47 1.75 6.68
CA LEU A 220 -9.14 3.15 6.77
C LEU A 220 -9.91 3.96 5.73
N ASP A 221 -10.44 5.11 6.15
CA ASP A 221 -11.10 6.09 5.28
C ASP A 221 -10.17 7.28 5.04
N LEU A 222 -9.80 7.50 3.77
CA LEU A 222 -8.89 8.57 3.41
C LEU A 222 -9.49 9.96 3.66
N GLU A 223 -10.79 10.16 3.41
CA GLU A 223 -11.43 11.46 3.57
C GLU A 223 -11.50 11.87 5.04
N GLU A 224 -11.83 10.92 5.92
CA GLU A 224 -11.85 11.12 7.38
C GLU A 224 -10.46 11.47 7.90
N ILE A 225 -9.44 10.68 7.52
CA ILE A 225 -8.05 10.92 7.91
C ILE A 225 -7.60 12.32 7.48
N LEU A 226 -7.83 12.70 6.22
CA LEU A 226 -7.42 14.01 5.71
C LEU A 226 -8.17 15.17 6.38
N ALA A 227 -9.45 14.99 6.73
CA ALA A 227 -10.22 16.00 7.45
C ALA A 227 -9.65 16.25 8.86
N GLU A 228 -9.29 15.18 9.57
CA GLU A 228 -8.69 15.27 10.91
C GLU A 228 -7.29 15.88 10.88
N GLU A 229 -6.44 15.48 9.92
CA GLU A 229 -5.10 16.05 9.76
C GLU A 229 -5.14 17.55 9.47
N ARG A 230 -6.10 18.02 8.65
CA ARG A 230 -6.34 19.45 8.43
C ARG A 230 -6.78 20.15 9.72
N SER A 231 -7.61 19.51 10.54
CA SER A 231 -8.03 20.06 11.84
C SER A 231 -6.84 20.20 12.80
N LEU A 232 -5.94 19.21 12.85
CA LEU A 232 -4.74 19.23 13.69
C LEU A 232 -3.70 20.26 13.22
N ALA A 233 -3.58 20.46 11.92
CA ALA A 233 -2.77 21.54 11.34
C ALA A 233 -3.39 22.94 11.61
N GLY A 234 -4.69 22.99 11.89
CA GLY A 234 -5.55 24.18 11.93
C GLY A 234 -5.62 24.99 13.23
N GLU A 235 -4.63 24.91 14.14
CA GLU A 235 -4.48 25.88 15.24
C GLU A 235 -3.25 26.80 15.13
N SER A 236 -2.41 26.66 14.11
CA SER A 236 -1.39 27.69 13.83
C SER A 236 -0.72 27.49 12.46
N SER A 237 -1.32 27.99 11.39
CA SER A 237 -0.64 28.70 10.29
C SER A 237 -1.55 28.86 9.07
N ASP A 238 -1.75 30.11 8.66
CA ASP A 238 -1.89 30.47 7.25
C ASP A 238 -0.68 29.90 6.49
N SER A 239 -0.84 28.77 5.81
CA SER A 239 0.10 28.34 4.77
C SER A 239 -0.59 27.42 3.78
N SER A 240 -0.51 27.83 2.53
CA SER A 240 -0.90 27.15 1.30
C SER A 240 -0.47 25.67 1.24
N ASP A 241 -1.46 24.78 1.14
CA ASP A 241 -1.27 23.41 0.67
C ASP A 241 -1.66 23.32 -0.83
N PRO A 242 -0.76 22.86 -1.73
CA PRO A 242 -1.06 22.59 -3.12
C PRO A 242 -1.48 21.12 -3.30
N GLY A 243 -2.76 20.86 -3.57
CA GLY A 243 -3.15 19.64 -4.29
C GLY A 243 -4.45 18.95 -3.86
N HIS A 244 -5.36 18.82 -4.83
CA HIS A 244 -6.46 17.87 -4.93
C HIS A 244 -7.59 17.92 -3.89
N SER A 245 -8.69 18.57 -4.29
CA SER A 245 -10.03 18.20 -3.84
C SER A 245 -10.96 18.21 -5.06
N VAL A 246 -11.55 17.05 -5.33
CA VAL A 246 -12.67 16.85 -6.25
C VAL A 246 -13.92 17.46 -5.61
N LYS A 247 -14.75 18.12 -6.41
CA LYS A 247 -15.90 18.94 -6.00
C LYS A 247 -17.13 18.13 -5.59
N GLY A 248 -17.84 18.67 -4.58
CA GLY A 248 -19.28 18.54 -4.43
C GLY A 248 -19.91 19.71 -3.64
N GLY A 249 -20.43 20.74 -4.32
CA GLY A 249 -21.60 21.52 -3.84
C GLY A 249 -21.43 22.91 -3.21
N LYS A 250 -21.79 23.94 -4.01
CA LYS A 250 -22.42 25.26 -3.68
C LYS A 250 -21.63 26.43 -3.04
N LYS A 251 -21.23 27.34 -3.95
CA LYS A 251 -21.23 28.83 -3.93
C LYS A 251 -21.19 29.60 -2.58
N LYS A 252 -20.13 30.40 -2.42
CA LYS A 252 -20.19 31.85 -2.08
C LYS A 252 -19.01 32.61 -2.71
N LYS A 253 -19.21 33.92 -2.95
CA LYS A 253 -18.45 34.85 -3.82
C LYS A 253 -17.26 35.54 -3.12
N LYS A 254 -16.26 35.89 -3.96
CA LYS A 254 -15.15 36.89 -3.84
C LYS A 254 -13.94 36.45 -2.99
N GLU A 255 -12.68 36.71 -3.37
CA GLU A 255 -12.08 37.86 -4.08
C GLU A 255 -10.89 37.46 -4.98
N VAL A 256 -10.63 38.24 -6.04
CA VAL A 256 -9.68 37.93 -7.13
C VAL A 256 -8.25 38.37 -6.77
N LYS A 257 -7.29 37.43 -6.71
CA LYS A 257 -5.86 37.74 -6.88
C LYS A 257 -5.49 37.55 -8.36
N LYS A 258 -4.92 38.59 -8.98
CA LYS A 258 -4.50 38.63 -10.39
C LYS A 258 -3.53 37.48 -10.71
N MET A 259 -3.90 36.64 -11.67
CA MET A 259 -2.98 35.71 -12.35
C MET A 259 -2.06 36.50 -13.31
N PRO A 260 -0.85 35.99 -13.59
CA PRO A 260 -0.01 36.51 -14.68
C PRO A 260 -0.78 36.49 -16.02
N GLU A 261 -0.62 37.52 -16.85
CA GLU A 261 -1.25 37.56 -18.16
C GLU A 261 -0.85 36.33 -19.00
N GLY A 262 -1.84 35.64 -19.58
CA GLY A 262 -1.64 34.52 -20.51
C GLY A 262 -1.89 33.12 -19.97
N THR A 263 -2.23 32.93 -18.68
CA THR A 263 -2.61 31.60 -18.17
C THR A 263 -4.13 31.45 -18.16
N THR A 264 -4.66 30.67 -19.11
CA THR A 264 -6.05 30.20 -19.11
C THR A 264 -6.09 28.75 -18.62
N HIS A 265 -7.15 28.39 -17.89
CA HIS A 265 -7.43 26.99 -17.62
C HIS A 265 -7.99 26.36 -18.89
N LEU A 266 -7.35 25.30 -19.37
CA LEU A 266 -7.88 24.45 -20.43
C LEU A 266 -8.97 23.56 -19.84
N ASP A 267 -10.10 23.45 -20.53
CA ASP A 267 -11.06 22.39 -20.21
C ASP A 267 -10.51 21.02 -20.62
N PHE A 268 -11.15 19.98 -20.08
CA PHE A 268 -10.69 18.61 -20.23
C PHE A 268 -10.74 18.11 -21.67
N GLU A 269 -11.72 18.56 -22.46
CA GLU A 269 -11.83 18.20 -23.87
C GLU A 269 -10.66 18.79 -24.66
N THR A 270 -10.34 20.08 -24.44
CA THR A 270 -9.19 20.72 -25.06
C THR A 270 -7.87 20.07 -24.63
N PHE A 271 -7.76 19.60 -23.38
CA PHE A 271 -6.57 18.87 -22.92
C PHE A 271 -6.35 17.54 -23.65
N MET A 272 -7.42 16.81 -24.01
CA MET A 272 -7.26 15.55 -24.75
C MET A 272 -6.78 15.76 -26.19
N GLU A 273 -6.97 16.95 -26.75
CA GLU A 273 -6.50 17.30 -28.11
C GLU A 273 -5.01 17.70 -28.12
N VAL A 274 -4.41 17.95 -26.95
CA VAL A 274 -3.02 18.40 -26.84
C VAL A 274 -2.04 17.26 -27.13
N GLU A 275 -1.13 17.50 -28.08
CA GLU A 275 0.00 16.61 -28.34
C GLU A 275 1.27 17.13 -27.63
N LEU A 276 1.74 16.40 -26.62
CA LEU A 276 3.00 16.72 -25.91
C LEU A 276 4.18 16.08 -26.65
N ARG A 277 5.15 16.90 -27.06
CA ARG A 277 6.38 16.43 -27.71
C ARG A 277 7.61 16.89 -26.95
N VAL A 278 8.70 16.13 -27.05
CA VAL A 278 9.99 16.50 -26.44
C VAL A 278 10.94 16.94 -27.55
N GLY A 279 11.39 18.19 -27.49
CA GLY A 279 12.36 18.76 -28.42
C GLY A 279 13.68 19.11 -27.72
N LYS A 280 14.76 19.20 -28.49
CA LYS A 280 16.08 19.61 -28.02
C LYS A 280 16.29 21.09 -28.29
N ILE A 281 16.74 21.85 -27.30
CA ILE A 281 17.10 23.26 -27.47
C ILE A 281 18.36 23.36 -28.33
N VAL A 282 18.23 24.06 -29.46
CA VAL A 282 19.30 24.36 -30.41
C VAL A 282 19.99 25.68 -30.05
N SER A 283 19.21 26.71 -29.72
CA SER A 283 19.74 28.00 -29.27
C SER A 283 18.75 28.77 -28.40
N VAL A 284 19.29 29.66 -27.56
CA VAL A 284 18.53 30.58 -26.71
C VAL A 284 19.11 31.98 -26.88
N SER A 285 18.25 32.96 -27.20
CA SER A 285 18.62 34.38 -27.28
C SER A 285 17.63 35.25 -26.51
N ASP A 286 18.06 36.44 -26.12
CA ASP A 286 17.16 37.43 -25.51
C ASP A 286 16.12 37.91 -26.52
N HIS A 287 14.90 38.15 -26.04
CA HIS A 287 13.86 38.74 -26.87
C HIS A 287 14.08 40.25 -26.98
N GLU A 288 14.14 40.78 -28.20
CA GLU A 288 14.53 42.17 -28.49
C GLU A 288 13.68 43.23 -27.76
N ASN A 289 12.41 42.92 -27.51
CA ASN A 289 11.43 43.84 -26.92
C ASN A 289 10.84 43.36 -25.56
N ALA A 290 11.39 42.32 -24.94
CA ALA A 290 10.82 41.78 -23.71
C ALA A 290 11.88 41.22 -22.74
N ASP A 291 12.10 41.92 -21.63
CA ASP A 291 13.15 41.63 -20.67
C ASP A 291 13.01 40.28 -19.95
N LYS A 292 11.79 39.72 -19.94
CA LYS A 292 11.46 38.45 -19.25
C LYS A 292 11.38 37.24 -20.17
N LEU A 293 11.54 37.44 -21.48
CA LEU A 293 11.37 36.37 -22.46
C LEU A 293 12.70 35.98 -23.11
N TYR A 294 12.85 34.67 -23.31
CA TYR A 294 13.84 34.11 -24.22
C TYR A 294 13.17 33.70 -25.53
N VAL A 295 13.88 33.89 -26.63
CA VAL A 295 13.58 33.26 -27.92
C VAL A 295 14.37 31.95 -27.98
N VAL A 296 13.67 30.83 -28.03
CA VAL A 296 14.25 29.48 -27.96
C VAL A 296 14.00 28.76 -29.27
N ALA A 297 15.07 28.39 -29.98
CA ALA A 297 15.00 27.52 -31.16
C ALA A 297 15.12 26.05 -30.73
N ILE A 298 14.24 25.21 -31.25
CA ILE A 298 14.02 23.83 -30.79
C ILE A 298 13.98 22.90 -31.99
N ASP A 299 14.71 21.80 -31.89
CA ASP A 299 14.56 20.64 -32.76
C ASP A 299 13.57 19.67 -32.12
N ASP A 300 12.35 19.65 -32.62
CA ASP A 300 11.26 18.77 -32.20
C ASP A 300 11.02 17.61 -33.18
N GLY A 301 11.97 17.38 -34.10
CA GLY A 301 11.88 16.37 -35.16
C GLY A 301 11.06 16.81 -36.39
N SER A 302 10.64 18.08 -36.48
CA SER A 302 10.09 18.66 -37.71
C SER A 302 11.19 19.13 -38.67
N GLU A 303 10.92 19.13 -39.99
CA GLU A 303 11.93 19.46 -41.03
C GLU A 303 12.56 20.86 -40.87
N SER A 304 11.84 21.82 -40.29
CA SER A 304 12.32 23.19 -40.09
C SER A 304 12.60 23.56 -38.64
N GLY A 305 12.38 22.65 -37.68
CA GLY A 305 12.37 22.98 -36.25
C GLY A 305 11.31 24.01 -35.87
N ARG A 306 11.35 24.46 -34.62
CA ARG A 306 10.38 25.42 -34.06
C ARG A 306 11.06 26.47 -33.18
N THR A 307 10.58 27.71 -33.27
CA THR A 307 10.98 28.80 -32.38
C THR A 307 9.84 29.17 -31.46
N ILE A 308 10.10 29.26 -30.16
CA ILE A 308 9.12 29.68 -29.15
C ILE A 308 9.66 30.84 -28.31
N CYS A 309 8.76 31.70 -27.84
CA CYS A 309 9.08 32.71 -26.84
C CYS A 309 8.67 32.20 -25.46
N ALA A 310 9.63 32.06 -24.54
CA ALA A 310 9.40 31.45 -23.24
C ALA A 310 9.78 32.40 -22.09
N GLY A 311 8.88 32.55 -21.11
CA GLY A 311 9.08 33.34 -19.89
C GLY A 311 10.00 32.68 -18.85
N LEU A 312 11.08 32.04 -19.31
CA LEU A 312 11.98 31.25 -18.48
C LEU A 312 13.18 32.04 -17.95
N LYS A 313 13.31 33.31 -18.36
CA LYS A 313 14.49 34.15 -18.05
C LYS A 313 14.65 34.49 -16.57
N GLU A 314 13.56 34.49 -15.79
CA GLU A 314 13.61 34.66 -14.33
C GLU A 314 14.11 33.40 -13.60
N TYR A 315 14.05 32.23 -14.24
CA TYR A 315 14.28 30.93 -13.60
C TYR A 315 15.53 30.21 -14.11
N TYR A 316 16.00 30.54 -15.32
CA TYR A 316 17.09 29.84 -16.01
C TYR A 316 18.04 30.81 -16.70
N TYR A 317 19.33 30.50 -16.67
CA TYR A 317 20.37 31.23 -17.41
C TYR A 317 20.50 30.70 -18.85
N SER A 318 20.89 31.55 -19.80
CA SER A 318 20.97 31.27 -21.25
C SER A 318 21.97 30.18 -21.70
N ARG A 319 22.64 29.49 -20.76
CA ARG A 319 23.56 28.35 -21.04
C ARG A 319 22.86 26.99 -21.13
N THR A 320 21.65 26.94 -21.68
CA THR A 320 20.81 25.72 -21.75
C THR A 320 20.88 24.99 -23.11
N ASN A 321 21.86 25.31 -23.96
CA ASN A 321 22.07 24.62 -25.23
C ASN A 321 22.22 23.10 -25.03
N GLY A 322 21.41 22.31 -25.73
CA GLY A 322 21.42 20.84 -25.66
C GLY A 322 20.46 20.20 -24.64
N TRP A 323 19.75 21.00 -23.84
CA TRP A 323 18.73 20.48 -22.91
C TRP A 323 17.48 20.03 -23.69
N LYS A 324 16.82 18.98 -23.18
CA LYS A 324 15.53 18.52 -23.72
C LYS A 324 14.39 19.23 -22.99
N ILE A 325 13.45 19.80 -23.73
CA ILE A 325 12.27 20.45 -23.20
C ILE A 325 11.00 19.84 -23.80
N CYS A 326 9.95 19.73 -22.98
CA CYS A 326 8.65 19.32 -23.45
C CYS A 326 7.91 20.54 -24.02
N CYS A 327 7.54 20.48 -25.29
CA CYS A 327 6.76 21.49 -25.98
C CYS A 327 5.34 20.97 -26.20
N ILE A 328 4.38 21.85 -25.93
CA ILE A 328 2.96 21.62 -26.17
C ILE A 328 2.66 22.00 -27.61
N ARG A 329 2.15 21.06 -28.40
CA ARG A 329 1.54 21.36 -29.69
C ARG A 329 0.04 21.54 -29.43
N CYS A 330 -0.40 22.80 -29.36
CA CYS A 330 -1.80 23.13 -29.55
C CYS A 330 -2.16 23.08 -31.04
#